data_AF-A0A3P9JZQ4-F1
#
_entry.id   AF-A0A3P9JZQ4-F1
#
_cell.length_a   1.000
_cell.length_b   1.000
_cell.length_c   1.000
_cell.angle_alpha   90.00
_cell.angle_beta   90.00
_cell.angle_gamma   90.00
#
_symmetry.space_group_name_H-M   'P 1'
#
loop_
_entity.id
_entity.type
_entity.pdbx_description
1 polymer ?
#
loop_
_entity_poly.entity_id
_entity_poly.type
_entity_poly.pdbx_seq_one_letter_code
_entity_poly.pdbx_strand_id
1 'polypeptide(L)'
;MWLQQRLKGLPGLLSSSWARRLLVGLLLLLIFYWYLGADWALFRGSGMPGGAAGLCLLAEMHRWQSIVERGEGVYSSPQDRLDAPFVSGNGHMLVDIDSNKLWVASSSQPGSAPVHQTDYSPRVGIQLEGKRAEARASMLWFRKGSVLSVRCASPAAADSARDCLSIREEFVVHRSRPNVFLQRVHVKNPTDTAASFDVSTPSSSLGSKFSTSTEKQEEREVLLSSGRVPVENNRMVLVVVVTKRLSSRIQVPAKSEHKDNILSVVWTSEPIESSKLEQTFSALRDGAKQELGDLLRGSMEDLVLDHQQAWADLFISGVEMRKITDSHTPSSHTVNTTLYYILCSSWAPLLDQQLNKDEHARLESSLNYADHCFSGHATMHAENLWPARVSSTAQILQLVTLWTLTLQKRGCKVLVAAGAHGVMQGMVLSFGGLQFTENHLQFQADPDVLHNSYALRGIHYNRDLINLAVLLDVEGKPFLHVSVKQQEQPVKLYACEAGCLNEPVELTSEVKGHTFPVMVTQPITPLLYISTDLRHLQDLRHTLHLKAILAHEEHMANRYPGLPFLFWFSVASLITLFHLFLFKLIYNEYCGPGAKPLFRSKV
;
A
#
# COMPACT_ATOMS: atom_id res chain seq x y z
N MET A 1 -42.12 41.31 -27.10
CA MET A 1 -43.11 42.42 -27.03
C MET A 1 -44.37 42.12 -26.21
N TRP A 2 -44.60 40.89 -25.71
CA TRP A 2 -45.79 40.57 -24.91
C TRP A 2 -45.66 40.87 -23.39
N LEU A 3 -44.43 41.03 -22.87
CA LEU A 3 -44.20 41.34 -21.45
C LEU A 3 -44.25 42.85 -21.09
N GLN A 4 -44.03 43.75 -22.06
CA GLN A 4 -43.95 45.19 -21.78
C GLN A 4 -45.31 45.87 -21.55
N GLN A 5 -46.43 45.20 -21.86
CA GLN A 5 -47.77 45.75 -21.67
C GLN A 5 -48.43 45.38 -20.33
N ARG A 6 -47.89 44.41 -19.56
CA ARG A 6 -48.46 44.05 -18.25
C ARG A 6 -47.82 44.74 -17.04
N LEU A 7 -46.73 45.48 -17.21
CA LEU A 7 -46.05 46.20 -16.12
C LEU A 7 -46.50 47.67 -15.94
N LYS A 8 -47.46 48.16 -16.73
CA LYS A 8 -48.01 49.53 -16.59
C LYS A 8 -49.22 49.64 -15.64
N GLY A 9 -49.54 48.57 -14.89
CA GLY A 9 -50.76 48.49 -14.06
C GLY A 9 -50.57 48.58 -12.54
N LEU A 10 -49.40 48.93 -12.01
CA LEU A 10 -49.18 49.04 -10.56
C LEU A 10 -48.38 50.29 -10.17
N PRO A 11 -49.00 51.49 -10.14
CA PRO A 11 -48.41 52.63 -9.46
C PRO A 11 -48.73 52.53 -7.97
N GLY A 12 -47.73 52.32 -7.11
CA GLY A 12 -47.90 52.63 -5.68
C GLY A 12 -47.14 51.81 -4.63
N LEU A 13 -46.49 50.69 -4.97
CA LEU A 13 -45.87 49.83 -3.94
C LEU A 13 -44.42 50.20 -3.53
N LEU A 14 -43.80 51.22 -4.14
CA LEU A 14 -42.44 51.68 -3.80
C LEU A 14 -42.35 53.16 -3.37
N SER A 15 -43.48 53.73 -2.92
CA SER A 15 -43.58 55.14 -2.51
C SER A 15 -43.40 55.39 -1.00
N SER A 16 -43.48 54.34 -0.17
CA SER A 16 -43.33 54.50 1.28
C SER A 16 -41.89 54.24 1.72
N SER A 17 -41.27 55.20 2.41
CA SER A 17 -39.95 55.05 3.04
C SER A 17 -39.89 53.85 4.00
N TRP A 18 -41.03 53.43 4.53
CA TRP A 18 -41.18 52.26 5.38
C TRP A 18 -40.94 50.96 4.60
N ALA A 19 -41.48 50.83 3.39
CA ALA A 19 -41.30 49.63 2.56
C ALA A 19 -39.82 49.44 2.18
N ARG A 20 -39.08 50.53 1.92
CA ARG A 20 -37.63 50.46 1.64
C ARG A 20 -36.82 50.04 2.88
N ARG A 21 -37.17 50.57 4.07
CA ARG A 21 -36.52 50.16 5.32
C ARG A 21 -36.77 48.70 5.65
N LEU A 22 -37.97 48.21 5.37
CA LEU A 22 -38.34 46.81 5.58
C LEU A 22 -37.60 45.88 4.61
N LEU A 23 -37.47 46.28 3.33
CA LEU A 23 -36.70 45.53 2.33
C LEU A 23 -35.20 45.50 2.67
N VAL A 24 -34.63 46.62 3.12
CA VAL A 24 -33.24 46.67 3.59
C VAL A 24 -33.06 45.84 4.85
N GLY A 25 -34.00 45.89 5.80
CA GLY A 25 -33.98 45.05 7.00
C GLY A 25 -34.05 43.56 6.66
N LEU A 26 -34.91 43.17 5.72
CA LEU A 26 -35.06 41.77 5.29
C LEU A 26 -33.84 41.28 4.51
N LEU A 27 -33.21 42.16 3.73
CA LEU A 27 -31.98 41.85 3.01
C LEU A 27 -30.78 41.75 3.96
N LEU A 28 -30.68 42.61 4.97
CA LEU A 28 -29.71 42.47 6.06
C LEU A 28 -29.93 41.19 6.87
N LEU A 29 -31.19 40.82 7.13
CA LEU A 29 -31.54 39.59 7.84
C LEU A 29 -31.21 38.35 7.01
N LEU A 30 -31.37 38.39 5.68
CA LEU A 30 -30.92 37.34 4.77
C LEU A 30 -29.39 37.24 4.70
N ILE A 31 -28.66 38.37 4.71
CA ILE A 31 -27.20 38.38 4.79
C ILE A 31 -26.73 37.81 6.13
N PHE A 32 -27.37 38.21 7.24
CA PHE A 32 -27.11 37.65 8.57
C PHE A 32 -27.42 36.15 8.61
N TYR A 33 -28.54 35.71 8.03
CA TYR A 33 -28.90 34.30 7.92
C TYR A 33 -27.94 33.53 7.02
N TRP A 34 -27.34 34.14 6.00
CA TRP A 34 -26.39 33.46 5.12
C TRP A 34 -24.99 33.38 5.74
N TYR A 35 -24.54 34.43 6.44
CA TYR A 35 -23.28 34.43 7.16
C TYR A 35 -23.34 33.62 8.47
N LEU A 36 -24.40 33.77 9.27
CA LEU A 36 -24.58 32.97 10.49
C LEU A 36 -25.20 31.61 10.23
N GLY A 37 -25.89 31.39 9.10
CA GLY A 37 -26.39 30.07 8.70
C GLY A 37 -25.31 29.19 8.06
N ALA A 38 -24.18 29.77 7.65
CA ALA A 38 -22.96 29.01 7.42
C ALA A 38 -22.30 28.62 8.76
N ASP A 39 -22.37 29.49 9.79
CA ASP A 39 -21.75 29.25 11.10
C ASP A 39 -22.65 28.52 12.14
N TRP A 40 -23.97 28.43 11.97
CA TRP A 40 -24.81 27.64 12.88
C TRP A 40 -24.61 26.12 12.68
N ALA A 41 -24.07 25.73 11.52
CA ALA A 41 -23.56 24.38 11.28
C ALA A 41 -22.23 24.12 12.03
N LEU A 42 -21.51 25.17 12.43
CA LEU A 42 -20.33 25.10 13.31
C LEU A 42 -20.70 25.11 14.80
N PHE A 43 -21.85 25.67 15.20
CA PHE A 43 -22.31 25.70 16.60
C PHE A 43 -23.28 24.58 17.02
N ARG A 44 -23.81 23.78 16.09
CA ARG A 44 -24.13 22.38 16.42
C ARG A 44 -22.79 21.68 16.51
N GLY A 45 -22.22 21.63 17.72
CA GLY A 45 -21.05 20.79 17.98
C GLY A 45 -21.33 19.44 17.33
N SER A 46 -20.60 19.13 16.25
CA SER A 46 -20.73 17.85 15.59
C SER A 46 -20.30 16.84 16.64
N GLY A 47 -21.28 16.22 17.32
CA GLY A 47 -20.98 15.20 18.30
C GLY A 47 -20.09 14.18 17.59
N MET A 48 -18.85 14.07 18.05
CA MET A 48 -17.90 13.11 17.50
C MET A 48 -18.61 11.76 17.36
N PRO A 49 -18.55 11.08 16.21
CA PRO A 49 -19.11 9.75 16.06
C PRO A 49 -18.58 8.84 17.19
N GLY A 50 -19.47 8.38 18.07
CA GLY A 50 -19.11 7.57 19.25
C GLY A 50 -18.86 8.33 20.56
N GLY A 51 -19.11 9.65 20.64
CA GLY A 51 -19.06 10.42 21.89
C GLY A 51 -17.68 10.40 22.58
N ALA A 52 -17.66 10.17 23.89
CA ALA A 52 -16.42 10.06 24.67
C ALA A 52 -15.48 8.95 24.17
N ALA A 53 -16.03 7.82 23.70
CA ALA A 53 -15.25 6.73 23.12
C ALA A 53 -14.61 7.13 21.78
N GLY A 54 -15.31 7.93 20.97
CA GLY A 54 -14.76 8.49 19.73
C GLY A 54 -13.59 9.46 19.96
N LEU A 55 -13.67 10.30 21.00
CA LEU A 55 -12.58 11.19 21.39
C LEU A 55 -11.35 10.43 21.92
N CYS A 56 -11.56 9.37 22.72
CA CYS A 56 -10.49 8.46 23.12
C CYS A 56 -9.82 7.83 21.90
N LEU A 57 -10.62 7.35 20.93
CA LEU A 57 -10.09 6.71 19.74
C LEU A 57 -9.23 7.66 18.91
N LEU A 58 -9.63 8.92 18.75
CA LEU A 58 -8.83 9.93 18.06
C LEU A 58 -7.46 10.14 18.72
N ALA A 59 -7.41 10.20 20.06
CA ALA A 59 -6.15 10.36 20.78
C ALA A 59 -5.20 9.17 20.56
N GLU A 60 -5.76 7.95 20.46
CA GLU A 60 -5.00 6.76 20.12
C GLU A 60 -4.51 6.76 18.67
N MET A 61 -5.38 7.15 17.73
CA MET A 61 -5.05 7.23 16.30
C MET A 61 -3.99 8.30 15.98
N HIS A 62 -3.86 9.35 16.79
CA HIS A 62 -2.82 10.36 16.60
C HIS A 62 -1.40 9.75 16.60
N ARG A 63 -1.21 8.60 17.26
CA ARG A 63 0.07 7.86 17.24
C ARG A 63 0.40 7.26 15.88
N TRP A 64 -0.62 7.05 15.03
CA TRP A 64 -0.49 6.48 13.70
C TRP A 64 -0.21 7.52 12.63
N GLN A 65 -0.54 8.79 12.89
CA GLN A 65 -0.45 9.86 11.90
C GLN A 65 0.94 9.95 11.24
N SER A 66 2.01 9.99 12.05
CA SER A 66 3.37 10.07 11.50
C SER A 66 3.77 8.84 10.66
N ILE A 67 3.21 7.66 10.96
CA ILE A 67 3.49 6.42 10.23
C ILE A 67 2.82 6.46 8.86
N VAL A 68 1.57 6.92 8.83
CA VAL A 68 0.75 7.03 7.61
C VAL A 68 1.28 8.15 6.70
N GLU A 69 1.69 9.28 7.28
CA GLU A 69 2.32 10.40 6.54
C GLU A 69 3.65 9.98 5.87
N ARG A 70 4.39 9.04 6.48
CA ARG A 70 5.58 8.42 5.85
C ARG A 70 5.23 7.35 4.81
N GLY A 71 3.94 7.06 4.58
CA GLY A 71 3.49 6.00 3.68
C GLY A 71 3.76 4.58 4.19
N GLU A 72 4.00 4.40 5.49
CA GLU A 72 4.36 3.11 6.10
C GLU A 72 3.15 2.31 6.59
N GLY A 73 1.94 2.82 6.40
CA GLY A 73 0.71 2.13 6.74
C GLY A 73 -0.53 2.89 6.31
N VAL A 74 -1.67 2.21 6.43
CA VAL A 74 -3.00 2.75 6.13
C VAL A 74 -3.93 2.42 7.28
N TYR A 75 -4.91 3.28 7.55
CA TYR A 75 -5.89 3.02 8.60
C TYR A 75 -7.32 3.15 8.09
N SER A 76 -8.23 2.54 8.83
CA SER A 76 -9.67 2.66 8.65
C SER A 76 -10.27 3.07 9.98
N SER A 77 -11.09 4.12 9.94
CA SER A 77 -11.78 4.67 11.11
C SER A 77 -13.29 4.75 10.85
N PRO A 78 -14.12 5.03 11.88
CA PRO A 78 -15.54 5.21 11.67
C PRO A 78 -15.88 6.39 10.76
N GLN A 79 -14.99 7.39 10.67
CA GLN A 79 -15.13 8.59 9.83
C GLN A 79 -14.61 8.36 8.41
N ASP A 80 -13.43 7.73 8.32
CA ASP A 80 -12.73 7.44 7.07
C ASP A 80 -12.65 5.93 6.89
N ARG A 81 -13.72 5.35 6.34
CA ARG A 81 -13.76 3.93 6.05
C ARG A 81 -12.96 3.64 4.80
N LEU A 82 -11.87 2.89 4.98
CA LEU A 82 -11.10 2.34 3.88
C LEU A 82 -11.70 1.00 3.45
N ASP A 83 -11.98 0.86 2.15
CA ASP A 83 -12.38 -0.40 1.52
C ASP A 83 -11.13 -1.20 1.14
N ALA A 84 -10.42 -1.68 2.15
CA ALA A 84 -9.22 -2.49 2.01
C ALA A 84 -9.15 -3.56 3.12
N PRO A 85 -8.71 -4.78 2.80
CA PRO A 85 -8.60 -5.86 3.78
C PRO A 85 -7.39 -5.65 4.71
N PHE A 86 -7.63 -5.77 6.02
CA PHE A 86 -6.59 -5.75 7.04
C PHE A 86 -6.11 -7.18 7.30
N VAL A 87 -5.05 -7.57 6.60
CA VAL A 87 -4.48 -8.92 6.66
C VAL A 87 -3.07 -8.91 7.24
N SER A 88 -2.65 -10.02 7.85
CA SER A 88 -1.23 -10.30 8.16
C SER A 88 -0.90 -11.69 7.66
N GLY A 89 0.29 -11.88 7.08
CA GLY A 89 0.67 -13.14 6.46
C GLY A 89 2.17 -13.28 6.25
N ASN A 90 2.60 -14.50 5.93
CA ASN A 90 3.98 -14.83 5.60
C ASN A 90 4.14 -15.71 4.35
N GLY A 91 3.07 -15.92 3.59
CA GLY A 91 3.01 -16.83 2.42
C GLY A 91 2.75 -18.30 2.74
N HIS A 92 2.97 -18.75 3.98
CA HIS A 92 2.49 -20.06 4.45
C HIS A 92 1.06 -19.96 4.97
N MET A 93 0.79 -18.91 5.76
CA MET A 93 -0.55 -18.56 6.21
C MET A 93 -0.84 -17.08 5.99
N LEU A 94 -2.13 -16.77 5.88
CA LEU A 94 -2.65 -15.42 5.78
C LEU A 94 -3.91 -15.32 6.64
N VAL A 95 -3.92 -14.34 7.54
CA VAL A 95 -5.03 -14.10 8.45
C VAL A 95 -5.69 -12.79 8.08
N ASP A 96 -6.97 -12.87 7.72
CA ASP A 96 -7.85 -11.72 7.56
C ASP A 96 -8.45 -11.36 8.91
N ILE A 97 -8.03 -10.22 9.46
CA ILE A 97 -8.38 -9.80 10.81
C ILE A 97 -9.83 -9.32 10.87
N ASP A 98 -10.36 -8.74 9.81
CA ASP A 98 -11.71 -8.21 9.82
C ASP A 98 -12.74 -9.32 9.64
N SER A 99 -12.52 -10.24 8.70
CA SER A 99 -13.40 -11.41 8.52
C SER A 99 -13.12 -12.55 9.51
N ASN A 100 -12.01 -12.46 10.26
CA ASN A 100 -11.52 -13.50 11.18
C ASN A 100 -11.37 -14.87 10.49
N LYS A 101 -10.73 -14.88 9.32
CA LYS A 101 -10.53 -16.08 8.51
C LYS A 101 -9.05 -16.39 8.35
N LEU A 102 -8.72 -17.67 8.55
CA LEU A 102 -7.39 -18.22 8.27
C LEU A 102 -7.37 -18.83 6.87
N TRP A 103 -6.36 -18.46 6.09
CA TRP A 103 -5.99 -19.04 4.81
C TRP A 103 -4.63 -19.71 4.93
N VAL A 104 -4.48 -20.88 4.32
CA VAL A 104 -3.24 -21.67 4.40
C VAL A 104 -2.79 -22.15 3.04
N ALA A 105 -1.48 -22.12 2.80
CA ALA A 105 -0.88 -22.73 1.63
C ALA A 105 -0.76 -24.25 1.84
N SER A 106 -1.04 -25.00 0.78
CA SER A 106 -0.91 -26.46 0.74
C SER A 106 0.52 -26.95 0.49
N SER A 107 1.44 -26.05 0.17
CA SER A 107 2.86 -26.34 -0.03
C SER A 107 3.69 -25.11 0.33
N SER A 108 4.91 -25.34 0.81
CA SER A 108 5.92 -24.30 1.00
C SER A 108 6.59 -23.88 -0.32
N GLN A 109 6.31 -24.53 -1.45
CA GLN A 109 6.99 -24.17 -2.71
C GLN A 109 6.61 -22.74 -3.18
N PRO A 110 7.61 -21.87 -3.42
CA PRO A 110 7.37 -20.51 -3.86
C PRO A 110 6.85 -20.48 -5.30
N GLY A 111 5.81 -19.68 -5.53
CA GLY A 111 5.41 -19.27 -6.87
C GLY A 111 4.20 -19.95 -7.52
N SER A 112 3.34 -20.67 -6.78
CA SER A 112 1.94 -20.99 -7.19
C SER A 112 1.19 -21.95 -6.25
N ALA A 113 1.67 -22.23 -5.04
CA ALA A 113 0.99 -23.17 -4.15
C ALA A 113 -0.47 -22.71 -3.92
N PRO A 114 -1.48 -23.58 -4.14
CA PRO A 114 -2.86 -23.18 -3.94
C PRO A 114 -3.07 -22.86 -2.46
N VAL A 115 -3.67 -21.69 -2.22
CA VAL A 115 -4.02 -21.19 -0.91
C VAL A 115 -5.49 -21.45 -0.67
N HIS A 116 -5.80 -22.07 0.47
CA HIS A 116 -7.16 -22.49 0.78
C HIS A 116 -7.70 -21.75 2.01
N GLN A 117 -8.93 -21.28 1.90
CA GLN A 117 -9.66 -20.74 3.05
C GLN A 117 -10.04 -21.87 4.00
N THR A 118 -9.89 -21.63 5.30
CA THR A 118 -10.31 -22.56 6.35
C THR A 118 -11.55 -22.02 7.08
N ASP A 119 -12.25 -22.92 7.79
CA ASP A 119 -13.34 -22.54 8.71
C ASP A 119 -12.83 -22.13 10.10
N TYR A 120 -11.51 -22.13 10.31
CA TYR A 120 -10.90 -21.75 11.58
C TYR A 120 -10.91 -20.22 11.76
N SER A 121 -11.19 -19.80 13.00
CA SER A 121 -11.30 -18.39 13.40
C SER A 121 -10.13 -18.04 14.34
N PRO A 122 -9.00 -17.53 13.84
CA PRO A 122 -7.77 -17.44 14.61
C PRO A 122 -7.76 -16.36 15.71
N ARG A 123 -8.60 -15.33 15.60
CA ARG A 123 -8.64 -14.24 16.59
C ARG A 123 -9.36 -14.67 17.86
N VAL A 124 -8.72 -14.43 18.99
CA VAL A 124 -9.36 -14.43 20.31
C VAL A 124 -10.11 -13.12 20.49
N GLY A 125 -11.40 -13.20 20.78
CA GLY A 125 -12.23 -12.02 21.03
C GLY A 125 -12.14 -11.58 22.49
N ILE A 126 -11.96 -10.27 22.71
CA ILE A 126 -11.90 -9.67 24.04
C ILE A 126 -13.00 -8.61 24.14
N GLN A 127 -14.00 -8.86 24.97
CA GLN A 127 -15.19 -8.01 25.06
C GLN A 127 -15.33 -7.43 26.46
N LEU A 128 -15.48 -6.11 26.56
CA LEU A 128 -15.74 -5.43 27.83
C LEU A 128 -17.17 -5.73 28.30
N GLU A 129 -17.32 -6.27 29.51
CA GLU A 129 -18.62 -6.47 30.14
C GLU A 129 -19.30 -5.11 30.42
N GLY A 130 -20.60 -4.99 30.11
CA GLY A 130 -21.38 -3.79 30.45
C GLY A 130 -20.98 -2.50 29.70
N LYS A 131 -20.34 -2.60 28.52
CA LYS A 131 -19.98 -1.44 27.70
C LYS A 131 -21.24 -0.70 27.19
N ARG A 132 -21.21 0.64 27.25
CA ARG A 132 -22.30 1.51 26.74
C ARG A 132 -22.05 1.99 25.32
N ALA A 133 -20.80 2.31 25.01
CA ALA A 133 -20.36 2.76 23.69
C ALA A 133 -18.96 2.22 23.40
N GLU A 134 -18.69 1.90 22.13
CA GLU A 134 -17.37 1.45 21.65
C GLU A 134 -17.09 2.12 20.31
N ALA A 135 -15.86 2.60 20.14
CA ALA A 135 -15.33 3.10 18.88
C ALA A 135 -14.08 2.28 18.52
N ARG A 136 -13.93 1.92 17.24
CA ARG A 136 -12.83 1.09 16.74
C ARG A 136 -12.16 1.72 15.53
N ALA A 137 -10.85 1.59 15.45
CA ALA A 137 -10.07 1.80 14.24
C ALA A 137 -9.07 0.65 14.05
N SER A 138 -8.70 0.40 12.80
CA SER A 138 -7.67 -0.58 12.42
C SER A 138 -6.59 0.11 11.59
N MET A 139 -5.33 -0.31 11.75
CA MET A 139 -4.20 0.14 10.94
C MET A 139 -3.43 -1.06 10.39
N LEU A 140 -3.12 -1.04 9.11
CA LEU A 140 -2.22 -1.96 8.46
C LEU A 140 -0.83 -1.33 8.45
N TRP A 141 0.14 -1.94 9.13
CA TRP A 141 1.50 -1.40 9.23
C TRP A 141 2.45 -2.18 8.32
N PHE A 142 2.83 -1.58 7.19
CA PHE A 142 3.57 -2.25 6.13
C PHE A 142 4.96 -2.71 6.60
N ARG A 143 5.80 -1.78 7.06
CA ARG A 143 7.18 -2.08 7.49
C ARG A 143 7.26 -2.97 8.72
N LYS A 144 6.19 -3.03 9.53
CA LYS A 144 6.14 -3.87 10.72
C LYS A 144 5.56 -5.25 10.44
N GLY A 145 4.83 -5.44 9.34
CA GLY A 145 4.22 -6.73 9.02
C GLY A 145 2.93 -7.06 9.78
N SER A 146 2.34 -6.08 10.48
CA SER A 146 1.31 -6.29 11.49
C SER A 146 0.03 -5.51 11.22
N VAL A 147 -1.09 -6.04 11.70
CA VAL A 147 -2.35 -5.29 11.80
C VAL A 147 -2.53 -4.83 13.24
N LEU A 148 -2.76 -3.53 13.44
CA LEU A 148 -3.15 -2.96 14.71
C LEU A 148 -4.66 -2.73 14.73
N SER A 149 -5.31 -3.01 15.84
CA SER A 149 -6.69 -2.66 16.11
C SER A 149 -6.74 -1.94 17.45
N VAL A 150 -7.37 -0.77 17.49
CA VAL A 150 -7.62 -0.04 18.74
C VAL A 150 -9.11 0.11 18.92
N ARG A 151 -9.57 -0.24 20.13
CA ARG A 151 -10.95 -0.09 20.56
C ARG A 151 -10.96 0.76 21.82
N CYS A 152 -11.72 1.85 21.79
CA CYS A 152 -12.01 2.65 22.97
C CYS A 152 -13.43 2.35 23.41
N ALA A 153 -13.62 1.97 24.66
CA ALA A 153 -14.93 1.63 25.22
C ALA A 153 -15.24 2.50 26.44
N SER A 154 -16.46 3.03 26.51
CA SER A 154 -16.96 3.73 27.69
C SER A 154 -17.71 2.74 28.58
N PRO A 155 -17.25 2.51 29.82
CA PRO A 155 -18.02 1.73 30.80
C PRO A 155 -19.29 2.51 31.16
N ALA A 156 -20.31 1.80 31.66
CA ALA A 156 -21.64 2.37 31.91
C ALA A 156 -21.66 3.62 32.81
N ALA A 157 -20.64 3.81 33.66
CA ALA A 157 -20.51 4.92 34.61
C ALA A 157 -19.65 6.11 34.11
N ALA A 158 -19.09 6.06 32.90
CA ALA A 158 -18.17 7.09 32.39
C ALA A 158 -18.84 8.03 31.38
N ASP A 159 -18.85 9.34 31.73
CA ASP A 159 -19.35 10.43 30.88
C ASP A 159 -18.22 11.25 30.22
N SER A 160 -16.95 10.99 30.56
CA SER A 160 -15.79 11.75 30.09
C SER A 160 -14.85 10.93 29.21
N ALA A 161 -14.20 11.57 28.24
CA ALA A 161 -13.19 10.92 27.39
C ALA A 161 -11.92 10.50 28.17
N ARG A 162 -11.69 11.05 29.37
CA ARG A 162 -10.55 10.69 30.24
C ARG A 162 -10.76 9.37 30.98
N ASP A 163 -12.01 8.93 31.09
CA ASP A 163 -12.41 7.70 31.78
C ASP A 163 -12.72 6.55 30.79
N CYS A 164 -12.17 6.63 29.57
CA CYS A 164 -12.38 5.62 28.54
C CYS A 164 -11.31 4.53 28.59
N LEU A 165 -11.72 3.27 28.52
CA LEU A 165 -10.79 2.14 28.43
C LEU A 165 -10.29 1.98 27.00
N SER A 166 -8.97 1.81 26.83
CA SER A 166 -8.37 1.52 25.53
C SER A 166 -7.90 0.07 25.47
N ILE A 167 -8.32 -0.65 24.44
CA ILE A 167 -7.92 -2.02 24.13
C ILE A 167 -7.15 -1.96 22.82
N ARG A 168 -5.85 -2.25 22.87
CA ARG A 168 -4.99 -2.31 21.70
C ARG A 168 -4.66 -3.76 21.41
N GLU A 169 -4.85 -4.17 20.17
CA GLU A 169 -4.56 -5.50 19.68
C GLU A 169 -3.60 -5.40 18.51
N GLU A 170 -2.57 -6.22 18.51
CA GLU A 170 -1.61 -6.36 17.43
C GLU A 170 -1.62 -7.79 16.93
N PHE A 171 -1.82 -7.97 15.64
CA PHE A 171 -1.89 -9.27 14.98
C PHE A 171 -0.68 -9.45 14.06
N VAL A 172 0.04 -10.53 14.29
CA VAL A 172 1.32 -10.83 13.64
C VAL A 172 1.31 -12.28 13.17
N VAL A 173 1.41 -12.48 11.87
CA VAL A 173 1.89 -13.75 11.31
C VAL A 173 3.41 -13.65 11.18
N HIS A 174 4.14 -14.49 11.91
CA HIS A 174 5.59 -14.36 12.03
C HIS A 174 6.27 -14.59 10.68
N ARG A 175 7.30 -13.79 10.36
CA ARG A 175 7.86 -13.76 9.00
C ARG A 175 8.87 -14.87 8.76
N SER A 176 9.76 -15.08 9.73
CA SER A 176 10.83 -16.09 9.72
C SER A 176 10.42 -17.43 10.34
N ARG A 177 9.19 -17.56 10.83
CA ARG A 177 8.67 -18.76 11.47
C ARG A 177 7.31 -19.07 10.84
N PRO A 178 7.25 -19.98 9.85
CA PRO A 178 6.11 -20.09 8.94
C PRO A 178 4.80 -20.43 9.68
N ASN A 179 4.89 -21.15 10.78
CA ASN A 179 3.74 -21.70 11.50
C ASN A 179 3.22 -20.80 12.63
N VAL A 180 3.83 -19.64 12.90
CA VAL A 180 3.56 -18.86 14.12
C VAL A 180 2.61 -17.69 13.87
N PHE A 181 1.51 -17.66 14.63
CA PHE A 181 0.58 -16.53 14.73
C PHE A 181 0.55 -15.99 16.17
N LEU A 182 0.63 -14.67 16.29
CA LEU A 182 0.68 -13.95 17.57
C LEU A 182 -0.38 -12.85 17.58
N GLN A 183 -1.22 -12.87 18.62
CA GLN A 183 -2.11 -11.76 18.98
C GLN A 183 -1.63 -11.17 20.31
N ARG A 184 -1.20 -9.90 20.29
CA ARG A 184 -0.76 -9.17 21.48
C ARG A 184 -1.87 -8.24 21.92
N VAL A 185 -2.19 -8.28 23.20
CA VAL A 185 -3.29 -7.51 23.78
C VAL A 185 -2.72 -6.57 24.83
N HIS A 186 -3.05 -5.29 24.73
CA HIS A 186 -2.74 -4.28 25.73
C HIS A 186 -4.01 -3.53 26.10
N VAL A 187 -4.46 -3.74 27.33
CA VAL A 187 -5.60 -3.03 27.91
C VAL A 187 -5.09 -1.98 28.88
N LYS A 188 -5.56 -0.74 28.74
CA LYS A 188 -5.32 0.33 29.70
C LYS A 188 -6.63 0.75 30.33
N ASN A 189 -6.71 0.68 31.65
CA ASN A 189 -7.86 1.10 32.44
C ASN A 189 -7.52 2.38 33.22
N PRO A 190 -7.86 3.57 32.70
CA PRO A 190 -7.66 4.82 33.42
C PRO A 190 -8.76 5.12 34.43
N THR A 191 -9.77 4.25 34.59
CA THR A 191 -10.90 4.52 35.48
C THR A 191 -10.58 4.20 36.94
N ASP A 192 -11.46 4.63 37.85
CA ASP A 192 -11.37 4.35 39.29
C ASP A 192 -11.95 2.98 39.67
N THR A 193 -12.47 2.22 38.70
CA THR A 193 -13.08 0.90 38.93
C THR A 193 -12.36 -0.18 38.14
N ALA A 194 -12.33 -1.41 38.67
CA ALA A 194 -11.84 -2.55 37.90
C ALA A 194 -12.75 -2.85 36.70
N ALA A 195 -12.16 -3.26 35.59
CA ALA A 195 -12.88 -3.65 34.39
C ALA A 195 -12.73 -5.15 34.13
N SER A 196 -13.84 -5.79 33.78
CA SER A 196 -13.91 -7.22 33.47
C SER A 196 -14.12 -7.41 31.97
N PHE A 197 -13.33 -8.31 31.40
CA PHE A 197 -13.40 -8.67 29.99
C PHE A 197 -13.68 -10.15 29.83
N ASP A 198 -14.68 -10.48 29.01
CA ASP A 198 -14.93 -11.84 28.58
C ASP A 198 -14.01 -12.19 27.39
N VAL A 199 -13.37 -13.35 27.49
CA VAL A 199 -12.46 -13.89 26.48
C VAL A 199 -13.18 -14.99 25.72
N SER A 200 -13.50 -14.73 24.46
CA SER A 200 -14.04 -15.75 23.55
C SER A 200 -12.88 -16.43 22.82
N THR A 201 -12.62 -17.70 23.15
CA THR A 201 -11.64 -18.53 22.46
C THR A 201 -12.10 -18.89 21.03
N PRO A 202 -11.18 -19.30 20.14
CA PRO A 202 -11.51 -19.87 18.84
C PRO A 202 -12.38 -21.12 19.02
N SER A 203 -13.69 -20.97 19.02
CA SER A 203 -14.62 -22.09 19.10
C SER A 203 -15.13 -22.42 17.71
N SER A 204 -15.25 -23.72 17.41
CA SER A 204 -16.01 -24.20 16.26
C SER A 204 -17.43 -23.63 16.34
N SER A 205 -17.80 -22.73 15.42
CA SER A 205 -19.20 -22.35 15.24
C SER A 205 -20.04 -23.61 14.99
N LEU A 206 -21.31 -23.62 15.40
CA LEU A 206 -22.21 -24.74 15.13
C LEU A 206 -22.22 -25.03 13.61
N GLY A 207 -21.72 -26.22 13.20
CA GLY A 207 -21.52 -26.60 11.79
C GLY A 207 -20.11 -26.41 11.22
N SER A 208 -19.13 -25.96 12.02
CA SER A 208 -17.73 -25.86 11.63
C SER A 208 -17.08 -27.24 11.43
N LYS A 209 -16.27 -27.38 10.38
CA LYS A 209 -15.48 -28.59 10.09
C LYS A 209 -14.25 -28.75 11.00
N PHE A 210 -14.08 -27.88 11.99
CA PHE A 210 -13.01 -27.96 12.98
C PHE A 210 -13.50 -28.56 14.30
N SER A 211 -12.76 -29.52 14.83
CA SER A 211 -12.93 -30.04 16.19
C SER A 211 -11.90 -29.38 17.11
N THR A 212 -12.33 -28.93 18.29
CA THR A 212 -11.42 -28.36 19.30
C THR A 212 -11.47 -29.18 20.58
N SER A 213 -10.31 -29.57 21.09
CA SER A 213 -10.13 -30.27 22.36
C SER A 213 -9.12 -29.54 23.24
N THR A 214 -9.19 -29.77 24.54
CA THR A 214 -8.16 -29.31 25.49
C THR A 214 -7.21 -30.46 25.77
N GLU A 215 -5.92 -30.21 25.61
CA GLU A 215 -4.88 -31.19 25.90
C GLU A 215 -3.88 -30.62 26.91
N LYS A 216 -3.18 -31.51 27.62
CA LYS A 216 -2.02 -31.13 28.41
C LYS A 216 -0.76 -31.22 27.57
N GLN A 217 0.10 -30.24 27.72
CA GLN A 217 1.44 -30.20 27.17
C GLN A 217 2.40 -29.74 28.27
N GLU A 218 3.31 -30.63 28.67
CA GLU A 218 4.13 -30.42 29.87
C GLU A 218 3.22 -30.11 31.09
N GLU A 219 3.41 -28.95 31.73
CA GLU A 219 2.58 -28.48 32.86
C GLU A 219 1.43 -27.54 32.45
N ARG A 220 1.29 -27.22 31.16
CA ARG A 220 0.32 -26.23 30.67
C ARG A 220 -0.78 -26.89 29.87
N GLU A 221 -1.99 -26.34 29.97
CA GLU A 221 -3.10 -26.74 29.11
C GLU A 221 -3.07 -25.93 27.81
N VAL A 222 -3.30 -26.62 26.71
CA VAL A 222 -3.34 -26.06 25.36
C VAL A 222 -4.65 -26.43 24.68
N LEU A 223 -5.09 -25.57 23.76
CA LEU A 223 -6.25 -25.82 22.91
C LEU A 223 -5.75 -26.37 21.58
N LEU A 224 -6.15 -27.59 21.26
CA LEU A 224 -5.88 -28.25 19.98
C LEU A 224 -7.12 -28.13 19.12
N SER A 225 -7.02 -27.45 17.99
CA SER A 225 -8.06 -27.38 16.96
C SER A 225 -7.58 -28.08 15.69
N SER A 226 -8.41 -28.93 15.11
CA SER A 226 -8.07 -29.66 13.89
C SER A 226 -9.21 -29.62 12.89
N GLY A 227 -8.89 -29.40 11.62
CA GLY A 227 -9.87 -29.31 10.55
C GLY A 227 -9.36 -29.86 9.22
N ARG A 228 -10.30 -29.97 8.28
CA ARG A 228 -10.11 -30.61 6.98
C ARG A 228 -10.53 -29.64 5.90
N VAL A 229 -9.64 -29.38 4.95
CA VAL A 229 -9.92 -28.52 3.80
C VAL A 229 -9.98 -29.40 2.55
N PRO A 230 -11.15 -29.56 1.91
CA PRO A 230 -11.27 -30.39 0.72
C PRO A 230 -10.52 -29.75 -0.46
N VAL A 231 -9.82 -30.58 -1.22
CA VAL A 231 -9.11 -30.21 -2.45
C VAL A 231 -9.64 -31.09 -3.58
N GLU A 232 -9.32 -30.73 -4.83
CA GLU A 232 -9.65 -31.54 -6.01
C GLU A 232 -9.15 -33.00 -5.88
N ASN A 233 -9.76 -33.91 -6.66
CA ASN A 233 -9.42 -35.34 -6.69
C ASN A 233 -9.61 -36.08 -5.35
N ASN A 234 -10.61 -35.68 -4.56
CA ASN A 234 -10.96 -36.33 -3.28
C ASN A 234 -9.79 -36.35 -2.27
N ARG A 235 -8.85 -35.41 -2.42
CA ARG A 235 -7.76 -35.17 -1.46
C ARG A 235 -8.16 -34.06 -0.50
N MET A 236 -7.42 -33.94 0.58
CA MET A 236 -7.70 -32.99 1.64
C MET A 236 -6.40 -32.47 2.25
N VAL A 237 -6.40 -31.20 2.65
CA VAL A 237 -5.36 -30.62 3.50
C VAL A 237 -5.82 -30.69 4.95
N LEU A 238 -4.99 -31.27 5.81
CA LEU A 238 -5.20 -31.23 7.25
C LEU A 238 -4.61 -29.94 7.80
N VAL A 239 -5.34 -29.32 8.72
CA VAL A 239 -4.89 -28.13 9.44
C VAL A 239 -5.00 -28.43 10.92
N VAL A 240 -3.88 -28.26 11.64
CA VAL A 240 -3.80 -28.41 13.08
C VAL A 240 -3.33 -27.08 13.66
N VAL A 241 -4.07 -26.58 14.64
CA VAL A 241 -3.76 -25.34 15.34
C VAL A 241 -3.65 -25.64 16.83
N VAL A 242 -2.51 -25.32 17.42
CA VAL A 242 -2.30 -25.41 18.87
C VAL A 242 -2.17 -24.01 19.43
N THR A 243 -3.03 -23.65 20.36
CA THR A 243 -3.04 -22.31 20.98
C THR A 243 -2.90 -22.42 22.49
N LYS A 244 -2.16 -21.47 23.10
CA LYS A 244 -2.09 -21.34 24.56
C LYS A 244 -3.51 -21.22 25.15
N ARG A 245 -3.86 -22.05 26.15
CA ARG A 245 -5.15 -21.89 26.84
C ARG A 245 -5.18 -20.55 27.58
N LEU A 246 -6.29 -19.83 27.44
CA LEU A 246 -6.53 -18.55 28.10
C LEU A 246 -7.60 -18.70 29.18
N SER A 247 -7.52 -17.82 30.18
CA SER A 247 -8.61 -17.64 31.15
C SER A 247 -9.84 -17.11 30.43
N SER A 248 -11.03 -17.58 30.81
CA SER A 248 -12.30 -17.12 30.23
C SER A 248 -12.60 -15.64 30.54
N ARG A 249 -11.94 -15.09 31.56
CA ARG A 249 -12.11 -13.70 32.00
C ARG A 249 -10.77 -13.07 32.33
N ILE A 250 -10.63 -11.80 31.96
CA ILE A 250 -9.50 -10.94 32.30
C ILE A 250 -10.05 -9.81 33.19
N GLN A 251 -9.45 -9.61 34.36
CA GLN A 251 -9.74 -8.49 35.24
C GLN A 251 -8.60 -7.50 35.20
N VAL A 252 -8.91 -6.23 34.91
CA VAL A 252 -7.93 -5.14 34.86
C VAL A 252 -8.26 -4.14 35.97
N PRO A 253 -7.42 -4.06 37.03
CA PRO A 253 -7.62 -3.13 38.14
C PRO A 253 -7.74 -1.66 37.71
N ALA A 254 -8.29 -0.83 38.60
CA ALA A 254 -8.33 0.61 38.43
C ALA A 254 -6.92 1.20 38.25
N LYS A 255 -6.80 2.24 37.41
CA LYS A 255 -5.53 2.93 37.09
C LYS A 255 -4.37 2.01 36.72
N SER A 256 -4.67 0.89 36.05
CA SER A 256 -3.67 -0.12 35.72
C SER A 256 -3.67 -0.48 34.24
N GLU A 257 -2.64 -1.23 33.83
CA GLU A 257 -2.50 -1.77 32.49
C GLU A 257 -2.33 -3.28 32.55
N HIS A 258 -2.87 -3.98 31.56
CA HIS A 258 -2.74 -5.42 31.40
C HIS A 258 -2.19 -5.73 30.00
N LYS A 259 -1.21 -6.62 29.94
CA LYS A 259 -0.61 -7.11 28.70
C LYS A 259 -0.67 -8.62 28.67
N ASP A 260 -1.13 -9.18 27.56
CA ASP A 260 -1.10 -10.61 27.32
C ASP A 260 -0.67 -10.91 25.88
N ASN A 261 -0.02 -12.05 25.70
CA ASN A 261 0.46 -12.53 24.41
C ASN A 261 -0.19 -13.89 24.16
N ILE A 262 -1.00 -13.95 23.10
CA ILE A 262 -1.73 -15.13 22.67
C ILE A 262 -0.99 -15.71 21.48
N LEU A 263 -0.41 -16.89 21.69
CA LEU A 263 0.42 -17.57 20.71
C LEU A 263 -0.31 -18.81 20.18
N SER A 264 -0.32 -18.92 18.85
CA SER A 264 -0.87 -20.05 18.12
C SER A 264 0.15 -20.58 17.11
N VAL A 265 0.24 -21.91 17.01
CA VAL A 265 1.06 -22.61 16.02
C VAL A 265 0.12 -23.33 15.05
N VAL A 266 0.26 -23.06 13.76
CA VAL A 266 -0.57 -23.58 12.67
C VAL A 266 0.29 -24.48 11.80
N TRP A 267 -0.02 -25.77 11.78
CA TRP A 267 0.63 -26.76 10.92
C TRP A 267 -0.35 -27.26 9.86
N THR A 268 0.14 -27.42 8.64
CA THR A 268 -0.65 -27.96 7.54
C THR A 268 0.05 -29.14 6.86
N SER A 269 -0.74 -30.05 6.28
CA SER A 269 -0.21 -31.09 5.41
C SER A 269 -0.22 -30.64 3.95
N GLU A 270 0.62 -31.28 3.14
CA GLU A 270 0.33 -31.39 1.70
C GLU A 270 -1.03 -32.08 1.48
N PRO A 271 -1.65 -31.99 0.29
CA PRO A 271 -2.90 -32.68 0.04
C PRO A 271 -2.73 -34.20 0.26
N ILE A 272 -3.54 -34.82 1.09
CA ILE A 272 -3.47 -36.27 1.38
C ILE A 272 -4.77 -36.97 1.01
N GLU A 273 -4.68 -38.29 0.86
CA GLU A 273 -5.84 -39.17 0.78
C GLU A 273 -6.34 -39.53 2.19
N SER A 274 -7.61 -39.91 2.30
CA SER A 274 -8.24 -40.34 3.56
C SER A 274 -7.52 -41.49 4.26
N SER A 275 -6.79 -42.33 3.52
CA SER A 275 -6.02 -43.47 4.04
C SER A 275 -4.86 -43.05 4.96
N LYS A 276 -4.27 -41.87 4.74
CA LYS A 276 -3.12 -41.35 5.49
C LYS A 276 -3.51 -40.41 6.64
N LEU A 277 -4.81 -40.25 6.89
CA LEU A 277 -5.34 -39.21 7.77
C LEU A 277 -4.80 -39.31 9.20
N GLU A 278 -4.93 -40.47 9.84
CA GLU A 278 -4.55 -40.65 11.24
C GLU A 278 -3.04 -40.46 11.46
N GLN A 279 -2.22 -41.05 10.58
CA GLN A 279 -0.76 -40.92 10.65
C GLN A 279 -0.34 -39.45 10.48
N THR A 280 -0.90 -38.76 9.48
CA THR A 280 -0.57 -37.36 9.21
C THR A 280 -1.06 -36.47 10.36
N PHE A 281 -2.27 -36.70 10.86
CA PHE A 281 -2.83 -35.95 11.98
C PHE A 281 -1.96 -36.07 13.24
N SER A 282 -1.51 -37.28 13.60
CA SER A 282 -0.61 -37.47 14.75
C SER A 282 0.69 -36.70 14.57
N ALA A 283 1.31 -36.80 13.38
CA ALA A 283 2.56 -36.10 13.10
C ALA A 283 2.42 -34.57 13.20
N LEU A 284 1.35 -34.01 12.61
CA LEU A 284 1.08 -32.56 12.68
C LEU A 284 0.78 -32.11 14.12
N ARG A 285 -0.02 -32.88 14.87
CA ARG A 285 -0.34 -32.59 16.27
C ARG A 285 0.91 -32.56 17.13
N ASP A 286 1.75 -33.57 17.01
CA ASP A 286 2.93 -33.72 17.86
C ASP A 286 3.96 -32.63 17.52
N GLY A 287 4.16 -32.32 16.23
CA GLY A 287 5.01 -31.21 15.78
C GLY A 287 4.51 -29.84 16.22
N ALA A 288 3.21 -29.55 16.04
CA ALA A 288 2.62 -28.26 16.44
C ALA A 288 2.66 -28.04 17.96
N LYS A 289 2.46 -29.12 18.75
CA LYS A 289 2.67 -29.07 20.20
C LYS A 289 4.12 -28.74 20.48
N GLN A 290 5.07 -29.56 20.00
CA GLN A 290 6.49 -29.35 20.26
C GLN A 290 6.94 -27.91 19.97
N GLU A 291 6.60 -27.36 18.79
CA GLU A 291 6.95 -25.99 18.41
C GLU A 291 6.33 -24.95 19.35
N LEU A 292 5.06 -25.11 19.77
CA LEU A 292 4.45 -24.21 20.76
C LEU A 292 5.18 -24.28 22.11
N GLY A 293 5.57 -25.49 22.53
CA GLY A 293 6.32 -25.69 23.78
C GLY A 293 7.66 -24.96 23.76
N ASP A 294 8.40 -25.06 22.65
CA ASP A 294 9.67 -24.36 22.47
C ASP A 294 9.50 -22.84 22.45
N LEU A 295 8.46 -22.32 21.77
CA LEU A 295 8.16 -20.89 21.76
C LEU A 295 7.77 -20.35 23.13
N LEU A 296 7.01 -21.10 23.92
CA LEU A 296 6.60 -20.71 25.27
C LEU A 296 7.75 -20.72 26.29
N ARG A 297 8.88 -21.37 25.98
CA ARG A 297 10.13 -21.32 26.75
C ARG A 297 11.01 -20.12 26.35
N GLY A 298 10.81 -19.55 25.17
CA GLY A 298 11.55 -18.42 24.64
C GLY A 298 11.04 -17.05 25.11
N SER A 299 11.75 -15.99 24.68
CA SER A 299 11.36 -14.60 24.89
C SER A 299 10.33 -14.16 23.84
N MET A 300 9.21 -13.60 24.29
CA MET A 300 8.18 -13.07 23.38
C MET A 300 8.63 -11.77 22.72
N GLU A 301 9.43 -10.97 23.41
CA GLU A 301 10.01 -9.74 22.90
C GLU A 301 10.99 -10.04 21.76
N ASP A 302 11.83 -11.07 21.91
CA ASP A 302 12.77 -11.48 20.86
C ASP A 302 12.02 -11.98 19.62
N LEU A 303 10.96 -12.77 19.82
CA LEU A 303 10.09 -13.22 18.72
C LEU A 303 9.47 -12.03 17.95
N VAL A 304 9.07 -10.98 18.65
CA VAL A 304 8.54 -9.77 17.99
C VAL A 304 9.63 -9.00 17.27
N LEU A 305 10.82 -8.86 17.88
CA LEU A 305 11.96 -8.17 17.27
C LEU A 305 12.45 -8.89 16.00
N ASP A 306 12.55 -10.22 16.04
CA ASP A 306 12.92 -11.05 14.90
C ASP A 306 11.96 -10.84 13.72
N HIS A 307 10.65 -10.82 13.99
CA HIS A 307 9.64 -10.51 12.97
C HIS A 307 9.81 -9.11 12.39
N GLN A 308 10.04 -8.10 13.24
CA GLN A 308 10.22 -6.72 12.80
C GLN A 308 11.46 -6.55 11.93
N GLN A 309 12.57 -7.19 12.30
CA GLN A 309 13.80 -7.16 11.53
C GLN A 309 13.60 -7.84 10.17
N ALA A 310 12.97 -9.00 10.15
CA ALA A 310 12.63 -9.74 8.93
C ALA A 310 11.78 -8.91 7.94
N TRP A 311 10.84 -8.10 8.45
CA TRP A 311 10.09 -7.17 7.61
C TRP A 311 10.88 -5.94 7.20
N ALA A 312 11.73 -5.40 8.07
CA ALA A 312 12.61 -4.29 7.74
C ALA A 312 13.56 -4.66 6.58
N ASP A 313 14.10 -5.89 6.61
CA ASP A 313 15.00 -6.42 5.58
C ASP A 313 14.31 -6.51 4.21
N LEU A 314 13.05 -6.96 4.17
CA LEU A 314 12.27 -7.03 2.92
C LEU A 314 11.98 -5.66 2.29
N PHE A 315 11.88 -4.61 3.10
CA PHE A 315 11.64 -3.23 2.65
C PHE A 315 12.93 -2.42 2.43
N ILE A 316 14.11 -3.05 2.55
CA ILE A 316 15.38 -2.49 2.02
C ILE A 316 15.19 -2.19 0.53
N SER A 317 14.68 -3.18 -0.21
CA SER A 317 14.24 -3.01 -1.59
C SER A 317 12.83 -2.41 -1.66
N GLY A 318 12.55 -1.63 -2.68
CA GLY A 318 11.19 -1.13 -2.92
C GLY A 318 11.11 0.04 -3.87
N VAL A 319 9.89 0.50 -4.10
CA VAL A 319 9.58 1.65 -4.95
C VAL A 319 9.07 2.80 -4.08
N GLU A 320 9.54 4.01 -4.34
CA GLU A 320 9.10 5.23 -3.65
C GLU A 320 8.64 6.26 -4.68
N MET A 321 7.38 6.67 -4.58
CA MET A 321 6.82 7.71 -5.45
C MET A 321 7.05 9.08 -4.81
N ARG A 322 7.51 10.06 -5.60
CA ARG A 322 7.78 11.42 -5.11
C ARG A 322 6.86 12.44 -5.75
N LYS A 323 6.90 12.55 -7.08
CA LYS A 323 6.09 13.51 -7.84
C LYS A 323 5.43 12.77 -8.98
N ILE A 324 4.11 12.86 -9.05
CA ILE A 324 3.29 12.26 -10.10
C ILE A 324 2.67 13.39 -10.90
N THR A 325 2.79 13.31 -12.21
CA THR A 325 2.34 14.34 -13.16
C THR A 325 1.31 13.84 -14.16
N ASP A 326 1.14 12.51 -14.29
CA ASP A 326 0.09 11.88 -15.10
C ASP A 326 -0.92 11.09 -14.26
N SER A 327 -2.05 10.72 -14.87
CA SER A 327 -3.14 10.01 -14.22
C SER A 327 -2.97 8.49 -14.14
N HIS A 328 -2.08 7.90 -14.94
CA HIS A 328 -1.93 6.45 -15.06
C HIS A 328 -0.85 5.89 -14.12
N THR A 329 0.03 6.75 -13.61
CA THR A 329 1.03 6.40 -12.62
C THR A 329 0.38 6.16 -11.24
N PRO A 330 0.62 5.00 -10.60
CA PRO A 330 0.01 4.69 -9.31
C PRO A 330 0.53 5.60 -8.20
N SER A 331 -0.35 5.91 -7.25
CA SER A 331 0.00 6.69 -6.06
C SER A 331 0.98 5.95 -5.16
N SER A 332 1.72 6.67 -4.29
CA SER A 332 2.57 6.04 -3.27
C SER A 332 1.79 5.07 -2.37
N HIS A 333 0.52 5.40 -2.07
CA HIS A 333 -0.37 4.55 -1.29
C HIS A 333 -0.64 3.21 -2.01
N THR A 334 -0.97 3.28 -3.30
CA THR A 334 -1.22 2.11 -4.14
C THR A 334 0.02 1.21 -4.18
N VAL A 335 1.19 1.79 -4.49
CA VAL A 335 2.45 1.05 -4.57
C VAL A 335 2.77 0.35 -3.26
N ASN A 336 2.75 1.06 -2.12
CA ASN A 336 3.12 0.48 -0.82
C ASN A 336 2.13 -0.60 -0.35
N THR A 337 0.83 -0.38 -0.57
CA THR A 337 -0.21 -1.36 -0.21
C THR A 337 -0.10 -2.62 -1.06
N THR A 338 0.11 -2.47 -2.38
CA THR A 338 0.35 -3.61 -3.28
C THR A 338 1.60 -4.38 -2.90
N LEU A 339 2.73 -3.70 -2.68
CA LEU A 339 3.98 -4.33 -2.24
C LEU A 339 3.77 -5.13 -0.94
N TYR A 340 3.09 -4.54 0.04
CA TYR A 340 2.76 -5.24 1.28
C TYR A 340 1.93 -6.51 1.04
N TYR A 341 0.85 -6.42 0.25
CA TYR A 341 -0.02 -7.56 -0.02
C TYR A 341 0.71 -8.69 -0.76
N ILE A 342 1.58 -8.34 -1.71
CA ILE A 342 2.42 -9.34 -2.37
C ILE A 342 3.37 -9.99 -1.36
N LEU A 343 4.05 -9.20 -0.54
CA LEU A 343 5.00 -9.71 0.44
C LEU A 343 4.36 -10.58 1.51
N CYS A 344 3.21 -10.18 2.07
CA CYS A 344 2.54 -10.94 3.13
C CYS A 344 1.99 -12.28 2.63
N SER A 345 1.75 -12.40 1.32
CA SER A 345 1.26 -13.62 0.69
C SER A 345 2.36 -14.40 -0.05
N SER A 346 3.61 -13.95 0.01
CA SER A 346 4.76 -14.63 -0.59
C SER A 346 5.64 -15.24 0.49
N TRP A 347 6.02 -16.51 0.34
CA TRP A 347 6.94 -17.18 1.26
C TRP A 347 8.34 -16.56 1.19
N ALA A 348 9.05 -16.47 2.31
CA ALA A 348 10.38 -15.87 2.41
C ALA A 348 11.42 -16.90 2.88
N PRO A 349 11.87 -17.82 2.00
CA PRO A 349 12.79 -18.91 2.38
C PRO A 349 14.11 -18.42 2.96
N LEU A 350 14.65 -17.30 2.47
CA LEU A 350 15.89 -16.70 2.99
C LEU A 350 15.79 -16.22 4.45
N LEU A 351 14.58 -16.12 5.00
CA LEU A 351 14.37 -15.77 6.40
C LEU A 351 14.08 -17.00 7.26
N ASP A 352 13.95 -18.18 6.65
CA ASP A 352 13.67 -19.42 7.37
C ASP A 352 14.95 -19.95 8.03
N GLN A 353 14.95 -20.02 9.35
CA GLN A 353 16.09 -20.51 10.13
C GLN A 353 16.35 -22.01 9.93
N GLN A 354 15.37 -22.76 9.41
CA GLN A 354 15.49 -24.19 9.15
C GLN A 354 16.12 -24.50 7.78
N LEU A 355 16.34 -23.49 6.94
CA LEU A 355 16.91 -23.67 5.61
C LEU A 355 18.37 -24.13 5.69
N ASN A 356 18.75 -25.09 4.83
CA ASN A 356 20.14 -25.53 4.73
C ASN A 356 21.04 -24.39 4.22
N LYS A 357 22.29 -24.30 4.70
CA LYS A 357 23.27 -23.27 4.30
C LYS A 357 23.54 -23.26 2.80
N ASP A 358 23.62 -24.43 2.16
CA ASP A 358 23.86 -24.52 0.72
C ASP A 358 22.68 -23.98 -0.10
N GLU A 359 21.46 -24.28 0.35
CA GLU A 359 20.23 -23.76 -0.27
C GLU A 359 20.11 -22.25 -0.04
N HIS A 360 20.43 -21.77 1.16
CA HIS A 360 20.48 -20.35 1.47
C HIS A 360 21.44 -19.61 0.52
N ALA A 361 22.68 -20.09 0.40
CA ALA A 361 23.69 -19.50 -0.49
C ALA A 361 23.23 -19.50 -1.97
N ARG A 362 22.55 -20.57 -2.40
CA ARG A 362 21.97 -20.65 -3.75
C ARG A 362 20.87 -19.61 -3.99
N LEU A 363 19.95 -19.46 -3.04
CA LEU A 363 18.86 -18.48 -3.14
C LEU A 363 19.39 -17.04 -3.07
N GLU A 364 20.37 -16.78 -2.23
CA GLU A 364 21.03 -15.48 -2.13
C GLU A 364 21.79 -15.13 -3.41
N SER A 365 22.53 -16.09 -3.98
CA SER A 365 23.18 -15.93 -5.29
C SER A 365 22.18 -15.60 -6.40
N SER A 366 20.96 -16.14 -6.31
CA SER A 366 19.89 -15.88 -7.29
C SER A 366 19.39 -14.44 -7.25
N LEU A 367 19.47 -13.75 -6.10
CA LEU A 367 19.14 -12.33 -5.98
C LEU A 367 20.22 -11.43 -6.58
N ASN A 368 21.48 -11.81 -6.41
CA ASN A 368 22.62 -11.01 -6.85
C ASN A 368 22.77 -10.97 -8.37
N TYR A 369 22.31 -12.02 -9.04
CA TYR A 369 22.43 -12.17 -10.47
C TYR A 369 21.33 -13.09 -11.01
N ALA A 370 20.29 -12.48 -11.58
CA ALA A 370 19.19 -13.19 -12.23
C ALA A 370 19.26 -12.93 -13.74
N ASP A 371 20.00 -13.78 -14.45
CA ASP A 371 20.16 -13.71 -15.90
C ASP A 371 18.84 -13.40 -16.61
N HIS A 372 18.85 -12.33 -17.39
CA HIS A 372 17.75 -11.98 -18.30
C HIS A 372 16.41 -11.71 -17.59
N CYS A 373 16.43 -11.45 -16.27
CA CYS A 373 15.22 -11.11 -15.54
C CYS A 373 14.73 -9.71 -15.89
N PHE A 374 13.45 -9.72 -16.24
CA PHE A 374 12.56 -8.70 -16.73
C PHE A 374 12.83 -8.22 -18.16
N SER A 375 12.56 -9.11 -19.11
CA SER A 375 12.48 -8.78 -20.54
C SER A 375 11.10 -8.26 -20.92
N GLY A 376 10.84 -6.97 -20.71
CA GLY A 376 9.56 -6.34 -21.05
C GLY A 376 9.49 -4.84 -20.80
N HIS A 377 8.35 -4.26 -21.13
CA HIS A 377 8.05 -2.86 -20.82
C HIS A 377 7.84 -2.67 -19.32
N ALA A 378 8.17 -1.47 -18.82
CA ALA A 378 7.92 -1.07 -17.45
C ALA A 378 6.47 -1.32 -17.04
N THR A 379 6.26 -1.82 -15.82
CA THR A 379 4.95 -2.15 -15.26
C THR A 379 4.29 -0.98 -14.55
N MET A 380 4.96 0.19 -14.46
CA MET A 380 4.44 1.38 -13.77
C MET A 380 2.99 1.71 -14.15
N HIS A 381 2.65 1.66 -15.43
CA HIS A 381 1.31 1.97 -15.95
C HIS A 381 0.37 0.76 -16.08
N ALA A 382 0.76 -0.40 -15.58
CA ALA A 382 -0.06 -1.60 -15.62
C ALA A 382 -1.08 -1.60 -14.47
N GLU A 383 -2.25 -1.00 -14.69
CA GLU A 383 -3.31 -0.86 -13.68
C GLU A 383 -3.77 -2.19 -13.05
N ASN A 384 -3.69 -3.30 -13.79
CA ASN A 384 -4.02 -4.63 -13.28
C ASN A 384 -2.98 -5.17 -12.27
N LEU A 385 -1.73 -4.71 -12.37
CA LEU A 385 -0.64 -5.05 -11.44
C LEU A 385 -0.59 -4.07 -10.25
N TRP A 386 -1.02 -2.83 -10.46
CA TRP A 386 -1.08 -1.76 -9.45
C TRP A 386 -2.53 -1.28 -9.23
N PRO A 387 -3.44 -2.15 -8.76
CA PRO A 387 -4.85 -1.81 -8.67
C PRO A 387 -5.10 -0.72 -7.64
N ALA A 388 -5.90 0.29 -8.00
CA ALA A 388 -6.28 1.36 -7.08
C ALA A 388 -7.09 0.86 -5.86
N ARG A 389 -7.78 -0.28 -6.00
CA ARG A 389 -8.63 -0.89 -4.96
C ARG A 389 -8.46 -2.41 -4.93
N VAL A 390 -8.33 -2.95 -3.73
CA VAL A 390 -8.35 -4.38 -3.41
C VAL A 390 -9.24 -4.52 -2.18
N SER A 391 -10.37 -5.21 -2.28
CA SER A 391 -11.41 -5.21 -1.23
C SER A 391 -11.52 -6.53 -0.45
N SER A 392 -10.78 -7.57 -0.86
CA SER A 392 -10.87 -8.87 -0.19
C SER A 392 -9.58 -9.67 -0.26
N THR A 393 -9.43 -10.60 0.68
CA THR A 393 -8.31 -11.55 0.74
C THR A 393 -8.21 -12.41 -0.53
N ALA A 394 -9.34 -12.78 -1.14
CA ALA A 394 -9.34 -13.51 -2.41
C ALA A 394 -8.72 -12.68 -3.56
N GLN A 395 -9.00 -11.37 -3.62
CA GLN A 395 -8.39 -10.48 -4.61
C GLN A 395 -6.88 -10.31 -4.37
N ILE A 396 -6.42 -10.29 -3.12
CA ILE A 396 -4.98 -10.31 -2.81
C ILE A 396 -4.33 -11.56 -3.43
N LEU A 397 -4.90 -12.73 -3.19
CA LEU A 397 -4.33 -13.99 -3.70
C LEU A 397 -4.35 -14.07 -5.24
N GLN A 398 -5.38 -13.50 -5.89
CA GLN A 398 -5.41 -13.33 -7.34
C GLN A 398 -4.31 -12.40 -7.84
N LEU A 399 -4.10 -11.28 -7.14
CA LEU A 399 -3.04 -10.32 -7.47
C LEU A 399 -1.64 -10.95 -7.34
N VAL A 400 -1.40 -11.75 -6.30
CA VAL A 400 -0.16 -12.53 -6.13
C VAL A 400 0.06 -13.49 -7.29
N THR A 401 -1.00 -14.19 -7.72
CA THR A 401 -0.94 -15.11 -8.86
C THR A 401 -0.60 -14.37 -10.15
N LEU A 402 -1.21 -13.21 -10.38
CA LEU A 402 -0.95 -12.37 -11.56
C LEU A 402 0.48 -11.83 -11.57
N TRP A 403 0.98 -11.33 -10.44
CA TRP A 403 2.36 -10.86 -10.31
C TRP A 403 3.36 -11.99 -10.56
N THR A 404 3.13 -13.14 -9.95
CA THR A 404 3.96 -14.33 -10.13
C THR A 404 4.03 -14.74 -11.60
N LEU A 405 2.88 -14.82 -12.28
CA LEU A 405 2.80 -15.14 -13.69
C LEU A 405 3.54 -14.11 -14.56
N THR A 406 3.31 -12.82 -14.32
CA THR A 406 4.00 -11.75 -15.05
C THR A 406 5.51 -11.87 -14.92
N LEU A 407 6.03 -11.99 -13.70
CA LEU A 407 7.47 -12.08 -13.45
C LEU A 407 8.06 -13.33 -14.09
N GLN A 408 7.42 -14.50 -13.96
CA GLN A 408 7.88 -15.74 -14.57
C GLN A 408 7.90 -15.65 -16.11
N LYS A 409 6.86 -15.07 -16.72
CA LYS A 409 6.78 -14.90 -18.19
C LYS A 409 7.78 -13.88 -18.73
N ARG A 410 8.35 -13.03 -17.87
CA ARG A 410 9.35 -12.00 -18.20
C ARG A 410 10.77 -12.41 -17.77
N GLY A 411 11.03 -13.70 -17.59
CA GLY A 411 12.38 -14.22 -17.31
C GLY A 411 12.79 -14.26 -15.84
N CYS A 412 11.96 -13.75 -14.92
CA CYS A 412 12.30 -13.69 -13.49
C CYS A 412 11.93 -14.96 -12.70
N LYS A 413 11.92 -16.13 -13.35
CA LYS A 413 11.54 -17.40 -12.70
C LYS A 413 12.43 -17.72 -11.50
N VAL A 414 13.73 -17.44 -11.61
CA VAL A 414 14.70 -17.69 -10.53
C VAL A 414 14.45 -16.76 -9.33
N LEU A 415 14.18 -15.47 -9.57
CA LEU A 415 13.80 -14.54 -8.50
C LEU A 415 12.49 -14.95 -7.81
N VAL A 416 11.47 -15.35 -8.58
CA VAL A 416 10.22 -15.83 -8.00
C VAL A 416 10.45 -17.07 -7.12
N ALA A 417 11.37 -17.96 -7.51
CA ALA A 417 11.74 -19.13 -6.71
C ALA A 417 12.52 -18.76 -5.42
N ALA A 418 13.18 -17.60 -5.37
CA ALA A 418 13.75 -17.05 -4.13
C ALA A 418 12.70 -16.47 -3.17
N GLY A 419 11.41 -16.57 -3.52
CA GLY A 419 10.30 -16.14 -2.69
C GLY A 419 10.22 -14.62 -2.58
N ALA A 420 9.85 -14.12 -1.41
CA ALA A 420 9.46 -12.73 -1.22
C ALA A 420 10.56 -11.70 -1.55
N HIS A 421 11.83 -12.00 -1.26
CA HIS A 421 12.95 -11.13 -1.63
C HIS A 421 13.07 -11.00 -3.15
N GLY A 422 13.04 -12.12 -3.86
CA GLY A 422 13.15 -12.10 -5.32
C GLY A 422 11.89 -11.56 -5.99
N VAL A 423 10.70 -11.81 -5.45
CA VAL A 423 9.47 -11.17 -5.92
C VAL A 423 9.55 -9.64 -5.76
N MET A 424 9.97 -9.15 -4.59
CA MET A 424 10.19 -7.71 -4.36
C MET A 424 11.18 -7.13 -5.38
N GLN A 425 12.34 -7.77 -5.56
CA GLN A 425 13.33 -7.33 -6.53
C GLN A 425 12.78 -7.33 -7.96
N GLY A 426 12.08 -8.39 -8.36
CA GLY A 426 11.40 -8.49 -9.65
C GLY A 426 10.36 -7.38 -9.86
N MET A 427 9.59 -7.03 -8.82
CA MET A 427 8.64 -5.92 -8.86
C MET A 427 9.36 -4.58 -9.05
N VAL A 428 10.45 -4.32 -8.30
CA VAL A 428 11.26 -3.10 -8.42
C VAL A 428 11.87 -2.97 -9.82
N LEU A 429 12.45 -4.05 -10.35
CA LEU A 429 13.01 -4.07 -11.70
C LEU A 429 11.91 -3.79 -12.73
N SER A 430 10.77 -4.48 -12.61
CA SER A 430 9.65 -4.33 -13.52
C SER A 430 9.07 -2.93 -13.51
N PHE A 431 9.03 -2.26 -12.36
CA PHE A 431 8.40 -0.94 -12.22
C PHE A 431 9.09 0.11 -13.08
N GLY A 432 10.43 0.16 -13.04
CA GLY A 432 11.23 1.10 -13.83
C GLY A 432 11.62 0.60 -15.22
N GLY A 433 11.30 -0.64 -15.58
CA GLY A 433 11.81 -1.26 -16.81
C GLY A 433 13.32 -1.53 -16.73
N LEU A 434 13.83 -1.92 -15.55
CA LEU A 434 15.18 -2.43 -15.43
C LEU A 434 15.23 -3.89 -15.83
N GLN A 435 16.35 -4.27 -16.42
CA GLN A 435 16.60 -5.63 -16.85
C GLN A 435 18.01 -6.05 -16.46
N PHE A 436 18.14 -7.26 -15.91
CA PHE A 436 19.43 -7.92 -15.83
C PHE A 436 19.78 -8.55 -17.17
N THR A 437 21.00 -8.33 -17.63
CA THR A 437 21.60 -9.08 -18.75
C THR A 437 22.70 -9.97 -18.21
N GLU A 438 23.42 -10.65 -19.09
CA GLU A 438 24.57 -11.47 -18.69
C GLU A 438 25.70 -10.63 -18.06
N ASN A 439 25.89 -9.39 -18.53
CA ASN A 439 27.09 -8.63 -18.16
C ASN A 439 26.78 -7.32 -17.43
N HIS A 440 25.52 -6.85 -17.43
CA HIS A 440 25.16 -5.56 -16.85
C HIS A 440 23.68 -5.48 -16.45
N LEU A 441 23.38 -4.59 -15.50
CA LEU A 441 22.06 -4.08 -15.22
C LEU A 441 21.78 -2.90 -16.17
N GLN A 442 20.65 -2.90 -16.86
CA GLN A 442 20.24 -1.80 -17.74
C GLN A 442 18.91 -1.20 -17.29
N PHE A 443 18.79 0.12 -17.39
CA PHE A 443 17.55 0.86 -17.16
C PHE A 443 16.93 1.24 -18.50
N GLN A 444 15.85 0.56 -18.88
CA GLN A 444 15.18 0.69 -20.18
C GLN A 444 13.77 1.28 -20.01
N ALA A 445 13.67 2.41 -19.32
CA ALA A 445 12.42 3.15 -19.24
C ALA A 445 12.09 3.82 -20.58
N ASP A 446 10.79 3.94 -20.87
CA ASP A 446 10.31 4.80 -21.95
C ASP A 446 10.58 6.27 -21.57
N PRO A 447 11.27 7.07 -22.41
CA PRO A 447 11.48 8.48 -22.14
C PRO A 447 10.20 9.22 -21.78
N ASP A 448 9.06 8.86 -22.39
CA ASP A 448 7.77 9.52 -22.15
C ASP A 448 7.34 9.45 -20.68
N VAL A 449 7.84 8.51 -19.86
CA VAL A 449 7.43 8.34 -18.44
C VAL A 449 8.30 9.11 -17.44
N LEU A 450 9.41 9.70 -17.89
CA LEU A 450 10.41 10.37 -17.04
C LEU A 450 9.98 11.76 -16.55
N HIS A 451 8.80 12.22 -16.93
CA HIS A 451 8.18 13.42 -16.38
C HIS A 451 7.71 13.23 -14.91
N ASN A 452 7.70 11.99 -14.41
CA ASN A 452 7.47 11.65 -13.01
C ASN A 452 8.77 11.53 -12.21
N SER A 453 8.71 11.73 -10.89
CA SER A 453 9.81 11.46 -9.96
C SER A 453 9.52 10.25 -9.07
N TYR A 454 10.43 9.29 -9.07
CA TYR A 454 10.35 8.06 -8.27
C TYR A 454 11.74 7.50 -7.97
N ALA A 455 11.84 6.66 -6.95
CA ALA A 455 13.07 5.97 -6.58
C ALA A 455 12.85 4.45 -6.49
N LEU A 456 13.85 3.72 -6.96
CA LEU A 456 13.97 2.27 -6.96
C LEU A 456 15.11 1.94 -6.01
N ARG A 457 14.76 1.43 -4.83
CA ARG A 457 15.70 1.23 -3.73
C ARG A 457 16.14 -0.22 -3.64
N GLY A 458 17.35 -0.43 -3.15
CA GLY A 458 17.86 -1.74 -2.73
C GLY A 458 17.87 -2.79 -3.83
N ILE A 459 18.25 -2.42 -5.06
CA ILE A 459 18.42 -3.39 -6.15
C ILE A 459 19.69 -4.18 -5.85
N HIS A 460 19.54 -5.49 -5.63
CA HIS A 460 20.68 -6.38 -5.44
C HIS A 460 21.42 -6.56 -6.76
N TYR A 461 22.71 -6.24 -6.80
CA TYR A 461 23.57 -6.47 -7.95
C TYR A 461 24.98 -6.84 -7.49
N ASN A 462 25.39 -8.08 -7.77
CA ASN A 462 26.70 -8.61 -7.38
C ASN A 462 27.08 -8.37 -5.90
N ARG A 463 26.11 -8.59 -4.99
CA ARG A 463 26.16 -8.36 -3.53
C ARG A 463 26.00 -6.92 -3.06
N ASP A 464 26.17 -5.92 -3.92
CA ASP A 464 25.92 -4.54 -3.54
C ASP A 464 24.45 -4.16 -3.71
N LEU A 465 24.03 -3.10 -3.00
CA LEU A 465 22.69 -2.55 -3.10
C LEU A 465 22.72 -1.22 -3.86
N ILE A 466 22.07 -1.18 -5.01
CA ILE A 466 21.95 0.00 -5.85
C ILE A 466 20.61 0.66 -5.59
N ASN A 467 20.61 1.98 -5.36
CA ASN A 467 19.40 2.79 -5.47
C ASN A 467 19.49 3.65 -6.72
N LEU A 468 18.45 3.59 -7.55
CA LEU A 468 18.29 4.41 -8.75
C LEU A 468 17.06 5.28 -8.57
N ALA A 469 17.19 6.59 -8.71
CA ALA A 469 16.07 7.52 -8.70
C ALA A 469 16.00 8.32 -9.99
N VAL A 470 14.78 8.51 -10.50
CA VAL A 470 14.46 9.47 -11.54
C VAL A 470 13.93 10.71 -10.83
N LEU A 471 14.63 11.83 -11.00
CA LEU A 471 14.31 13.09 -10.34
C LEU A 471 14.18 14.19 -11.38
N LEU A 472 13.38 15.21 -11.07
CA LEU A 472 13.25 16.40 -11.90
C LEU A 472 14.01 17.55 -11.26
N ASP A 473 14.70 18.33 -12.08
CA ASP A 473 15.30 19.59 -11.64
C ASP A 473 14.24 20.70 -11.47
N VAL A 474 14.71 21.92 -11.20
CA VAL A 474 13.84 23.10 -11.03
C VAL A 474 13.12 23.51 -12.31
N GLU A 475 13.64 23.12 -13.48
CA GLU A 475 13.05 23.37 -14.81
C GLU A 475 12.12 22.23 -15.24
N GLY A 476 12.04 21.14 -14.47
CA GLY A 476 11.28 19.95 -14.81
C GLY A 476 12.01 18.98 -15.73
N LYS A 477 13.33 19.11 -15.89
CA LYS A 477 14.15 18.20 -16.70
C LYS A 477 14.53 16.96 -15.88
N PRO A 478 14.39 15.75 -16.43
CA PRO A 478 14.73 14.54 -15.71
C PRO A 478 16.24 14.30 -15.67
N PHE A 479 16.71 13.82 -14.54
CA PHE A 479 18.06 13.30 -14.33
C PHE A 479 18.01 12.01 -13.51
N LEU A 480 19.01 11.15 -13.70
CA LEU A 480 19.16 9.91 -12.96
C LEU A 480 20.09 10.14 -11.78
N HIS A 481 19.71 9.65 -10.62
CA HIS A 481 20.52 9.65 -9.41
C HIS A 481 20.78 8.23 -8.96
N VAL A 482 22.06 7.86 -8.85
CA VAL A 482 22.50 6.51 -8.50
C VAL A 482 23.31 6.57 -7.22
N SER A 483 22.96 5.73 -6.24
CA SER A 483 23.77 5.56 -5.02
C SER A 483 24.00 4.08 -4.75
N VAL A 484 25.19 3.76 -4.26
CA VAL A 484 25.58 2.37 -3.96
C VAL A 484 25.83 2.26 -2.47
N LYS A 485 25.17 1.28 -1.84
CA LYS A 485 25.50 0.83 -0.49
C LYS A 485 26.34 -0.44 -0.63
N GLN A 486 27.64 -0.29 -0.43
CA GLN A 486 28.61 -1.38 -0.47
C GLN A 486 28.37 -2.36 0.69
N GLN A 487 28.44 -3.66 0.40
CA GLN A 487 28.43 -4.70 1.43
C GLN A 487 29.88 -5.09 1.85
N GLU A 488 30.03 -6.09 2.71
CA GLU A 488 31.30 -6.43 3.40
C GLU A 488 32.50 -6.68 2.46
N GLN A 489 32.26 -7.12 1.22
CA GLN A 489 33.27 -7.29 0.18
C GLN A 489 32.89 -6.46 -1.06
N PRO A 490 33.30 -5.19 -1.13
CA PRO A 490 32.88 -4.29 -2.20
C PRO A 490 33.45 -4.73 -3.55
N VAL A 491 32.60 -4.78 -4.58
CA VAL A 491 33.03 -4.94 -5.96
C VAL A 491 32.99 -3.57 -6.63
N LYS A 492 33.94 -3.31 -7.53
CA LYS A 492 33.90 -2.09 -8.32
C LYS A 492 32.73 -2.13 -9.28
N LEU A 493 31.86 -1.14 -9.19
CA LEU A 493 30.75 -0.95 -10.09
C LEU A 493 31.04 0.25 -10.98
N TYR A 494 30.71 0.15 -12.25
CA TYR A 494 30.86 1.20 -13.24
C TYR A 494 29.52 1.47 -13.90
N ALA A 495 29.29 2.71 -14.31
CA ALA A 495 28.08 3.09 -15.02
C ALA A 495 28.35 3.99 -16.21
N CYS A 496 27.54 3.86 -17.26
CA CYS A 496 27.53 4.77 -18.39
C CYS A 496 26.11 5.11 -18.83
N GLU A 497 25.95 6.32 -19.37
CA GLU A 497 24.70 6.84 -19.93
C GLU A 497 24.29 6.11 -21.22
N ALA A 498 23.14 6.49 -21.75
CA ALA A 498 22.61 5.97 -23.01
C ALA A 498 23.68 6.00 -24.13
N GLY A 499 23.95 4.84 -24.73
CA GLY A 499 24.95 4.69 -25.79
C GLY A 499 26.42 4.64 -25.33
N CYS A 500 26.72 4.84 -24.04
CA CYS A 500 28.06 4.79 -23.46
C CYS A 500 29.13 5.55 -24.27
N LEU A 501 28.79 6.76 -24.75
CA LEU A 501 29.73 7.60 -25.51
C LEU A 501 30.88 8.12 -24.64
N ASN A 502 30.55 8.50 -23.40
CA ASN A 502 31.50 8.96 -22.39
C ASN A 502 32.14 7.76 -21.69
N GLU A 503 33.34 7.96 -21.12
CA GLU A 503 33.99 6.92 -20.33
C GLU A 503 33.11 6.52 -19.14
N PRO A 504 32.97 5.20 -18.85
CA PRO A 504 32.20 4.77 -17.70
C PRO A 504 32.76 5.31 -16.38
N VAL A 505 31.85 5.73 -15.49
CA VAL A 505 32.16 6.31 -14.18
C VAL A 505 32.12 5.22 -13.12
N GLU A 506 33.12 5.17 -12.23
CA GLU A 506 33.13 4.27 -11.07
C GLU A 506 32.09 4.74 -10.04
N LEU A 507 31.12 3.89 -9.71
CA LEU A 507 30.11 4.14 -8.70
C LEU A 507 30.67 3.88 -7.30
N THR A 508 30.76 4.95 -6.52
CA THR A 508 31.22 4.96 -5.12
C THR A 508 30.06 5.05 -4.13
N SER A 509 30.33 4.74 -2.86
CA SER A 509 29.40 4.91 -1.73
C SER A 509 29.32 6.36 -1.22
N GLU A 510 29.58 7.33 -2.09
CA GLU A 510 29.51 8.75 -1.76
C GLU A 510 28.12 9.17 -1.31
N VAL A 511 28.05 9.99 -0.26
CA VAL A 511 26.79 10.45 0.35
C VAL A 511 25.89 11.18 -0.64
N LYS A 512 26.49 11.92 -1.59
CA LYS A 512 25.74 12.64 -2.63
C LYS A 512 25.29 11.75 -3.78
N GLY A 513 25.80 10.53 -3.89
CA GLY A 513 25.61 9.66 -5.05
C GLY A 513 26.15 10.26 -6.35
N HIS A 514 25.79 9.62 -7.45
CA HIS A 514 26.22 9.93 -8.81
C HIS A 514 25.01 10.41 -9.61
N THR A 515 25.21 11.44 -10.45
CA THR A 515 24.15 12.04 -11.26
C THR A 515 24.47 11.87 -12.74
N PHE A 516 23.49 11.39 -13.49
CA PHE A 516 23.59 11.21 -14.94
C PHE A 516 22.46 11.99 -15.65
N PRO A 517 22.75 12.83 -16.65
CA PRO A 517 21.73 13.39 -17.52
C PRO A 517 20.96 12.30 -18.26
N VAL A 518 19.68 12.56 -18.54
CA VAL A 518 18.87 11.66 -19.37
C VAL A 518 19.12 11.97 -20.85
N MET A 519 19.81 11.03 -21.50
CA MET A 519 20.06 11.04 -22.93
C MET A 519 19.21 9.96 -23.61
N VAL A 520 18.69 10.23 -24.81
CA VAL A 520 17.82 9.32 -25.58
C VAL A 520 18.44 9.03 -26.94
N THR A 521 18.63 7.75 -27.24
CA THR A 521 19.23 7.28 -28.49
C THR A 521 18.19 7.01 -29.58
N GLN A 522 18.64 6.99 -30.84
CA GLN A 522 17.84 6.58 -32.01
C GLN A 522 18.56 5.46 -32.78
N PRO A 523 18.02 4.22 -32.85
CA PRO A 523 16.82 3.72 -32.15
C PRO A 523 17.01 3.71 -30.62
N ILE A 524 15.90 3.65 -29.87
CA ILE A 524 15.90 3.74 -28.41
C ILE A 524 16.64 2.53 -27.81
N THR A 525 17.67 2.81 -27.04
CA THR A 525 18.43 1.87 -26.20
C THR A 525 18.21 2.21 -24.71
N PRO A 526 18.65 1.35 -23.77
CA PRO A 526 18.66 1.71 -22.36
C PRO A 526 19.32 3.06 -22.07
N LEU A 527 18.80 3.74 -21.04
CA LEU A 527 19.17 5.08 -20.60
C LEU A 527 20.39 5.08 -19.67
N LEU A 528 20.63 3.96 -18.98
CA LEU A 528 21.74 3.76 -18.06
C LEU A 528 22.15 2.29 -18.07
N TYR A 529 23.45 2.05 -18.03
CA TYR A 529 24.08 0.72 -17.92
C TYR A 529 24.94 0.69 -16.67
N ILE A 530 24.88 -0.37 -15.88
CA ILE A 530 25.70 -0.59 -14.70
C ILE A 530 26.33 -1.99 -14.78
N SER A 531 27.65 -2.08 -14.68
CA SER A 531 28.39 -3.35 -14.74
C SER A 531 29.53 -3.40 -13.73
N THR A 532 29.99 -4.60 -13.44
CA THR A 532 31.25 -4.85 -12.70
C THR A 532 32.46 -4.89 -13.64
N ASP A 533 32.24 -5.07 -14.95
CA ASP A 533 33.27 -5.11 -15.97
C ASP A 533 33.33 -3.78 -16.74
N LEU A 534 34.40 -3.02 -16.50
CA LEU A 534 34.68 -1.77 -17.18
C LEU A 534 34.87 -1.95 -18.70
N ARG A 535 35.53 -3.04 -19.12
CA ARG A 535 35.82 -3.28 -20.55
C ARG A 535 34.55 -3.58 -21.30
N HIS A 536 33.66 -4.38 -20.71
CA HIS A 536 32.33 -4.63 -21.28
C HIS A 536 31.57 -3.32 -21.57
N LEU A 537 31.53 -2.38 -20.62
CA LEU A 537 30.88 -1.08 -20.85
C LEU A 537 31.58 -0.23 -21.92
N GLN A 538 32.90 -0.30 -22.03
CA GLN A 538 33.66 0.37 -23.09
C GLN A 538 33.37 -0.24 -24.47
N ASP A 539 33.22 -1.57 -24.54
CA ASP A 539 32.93 -2.31 -25.76
C ASP A 539 31.48 -2.10 -26.25
N LEU A 540 30.53 -1.81 -25.34
CA LEU A 540 29.14 -1.47 -25.72
C LEU A 540 29.09 -0.31 -26.72
N ARG A 541 29.96 0.68 -26.58
CA ARG A 541 30.06 1.80 -27.52
C ARG A 541 30.28 1.35 -28.98
N HIS A 542 31.03 0.27 -29.17
CA HIS A 542 31.37 -0.25 -30.49
C HIS A 542 30.31 -1.20 -31.07
N THR A 543 29.41 -1.72 -30.22
CA THR A 543 28.37 -2.68 -30.62
C THR A 543 27.00 -2.04 -30.78
N LEU A 544 26.78 -0.85 -30.19
CA LEU A 544 25.53 -0.11 -30.34
C LEU A 544 25.48 0.64 -31.67
N HIS A 545 24.57 0.22 -32.55
CA HIS A 545 24.32 0.88 -33.83
C HIS A 545 23.37 2.07 -33.67
N LEU A 546 23.93 3.24 -33.39
CA LEU A 546 23.18 4.47 -33.11
C LEU A 546 23.25 5.45 -34.29
N LYS A 547 22.12 6.09 -34.60
CA LYS A 547 22.05 7.19 -35.57
C LYS A 547 22.29 8.55 -34.90
N ALA A 548 21.71 8.75 -33.74
CA ALA A 548 21.79 10.00 -32.98
C ALA A 548 21.56 9.75 -31.49
N ILE A 549 22.08 10.65 -30.65
CA ILE A 549 21.79 10.73 -29.23
C ILE A 549 21.36 12.16 -28.94
N LEU A 550 20.17 12.32 -28.38
CA LEU A 550 19.53 13.60 -28.11
C LEU A 550 19.35 13.77 -26.60
N ALA A 551 19.37 15.00 -26.11
CA ALA A 551 18.88 15.27 -24.76
C ALA A 551 17.38 14.93 -24.67
N HIS A 552 16.91 14.57 -23.47
CA HIS A 552 15.50 14.22 -23.26
C HIS A 552 14.53 15.29 -23.81
N GLU A 553 14.79 16.57 -23.55
CA GLU A 553 13.94 17.68 -24.02
C GLU A 553 13.84 17.76 -25.54
N GLU A 554 14.95 17.55 -26.24
CA GLU A 554 15.02 17.58 -27.70
C GLU A 554 14.29 16.36 -28.29
N HIS A 555 14.42 15.20 -27.65
CA HIS A 555 13.64 14.01 -28.00
C HIS A 555 12.13 14.28 -27.88
N MET A 556 11.69 14.85 -26.76
CA MET A 556 10.28 15.16 -26.53
C MET A 556 9.75 16.20 -27.52
N ALA A 557 10.54 17.24 -27.82
CA ALA A 557 10.18 18.26 -28.81
C ALA A 557 10.01 17.69 -30.22
N ASN A 558 10.85 16.71 -30.59
CA ASN A 558 10.75 16.03 -31.89
C ASN A 558 9.57 15.05 -31.98
N ARG A 559 9.20 14.42 -30.87
CA ARG A 559 8.09 13.45 -30.79
C ARG A 559 6.72 14.13 -30.74
N TYR A 560 6.63 15.23 -30.00
CA TYR A 560 5.43 16.07 -29.88
C TYR A 560 5.72 17.47 -30.42
N PRO A 561 5.97 17.63 -31.73
CA PRO A 561 6.09 18.95 -32.32
C PRO A 561 4.74 19.63 -32.10
N GLY A 562 4.73 20.74 -31.38
CA GLY A 562 3.52 21.52 -31.13
C GLY A 562 2.78 21.84 -32.44
N LEU A 563 1.53 22.30 -32.33
CA LEU A 563 0.72 22.62 -33.51
C LEU A 563 1.48 23.57 -34.45
N PRO A 564 1.49 23.32 -35.78
CA PRO A 564 2.27 24.11 -36.72
C PRO A 564 1.94 25.60 -36.63
N PHE A 565 2.91 26.46 -36.93
CA PHE A 565 2.72 27.91 -36.97
C PHE A 565 1.48 28.33 -37.80
N LEU A 566 1.22 27.64 -38.92
CA LEU A 566 0.06 27.89 -39.77
C LEU A 566 -1.28 27.65 -39.07
N PHE A 567 -1.35 26.69 -38.14
CA PHE A 567 -2.56 26.45 -37.35
C PHE A 567 -2.87 27.65 -36.46
N TRP A 568 -1.88 28.13 -35.71
CA TRP A 568 -2.03 29.31 -34.85
C TRP A 568 -2.32 30.58 -35.65
N PHE A 569 -1.67 30.73 -36.81
CA PHE A 569 -1.97 31.83 -37.73
C PHE A 569 -3.43 31.79 -38.22
N SER A 570 -3.94 30.60 -38.58
CA SER A 570 -5.33 30.40 -38.98
C SER A 570 -6.31 30.74 -37.86
N VAL A 571 -6.06 30.26 -36.64
CA VAL A 571 -6.88 30.56 -35.45
C VAL A 571 -6.89 32.07 -35.16
N ALA A 572 -5.72 32.71 -35.16
CA ALA A 572 -5.62 34.16 -34.94
C ALA A 572 -6.34 34.96 -36.03
N SER A 573 -6.24 34.54 -37.29
CA SER A 573 -6.95 35.15 -38.42
C SER A 573 -8.47 35.00 -38.28
N LEU A 574 -8.97 33.81 -37.94
CA LEU A 574 -10.39 33.55 -37.72
C LEU A 574 -10.95 34.40 -36.58
N ILE A 575 -10.23 34.48 -35.45
CA ILE A 575 -10.59 35.33 -34.31
C ILE A 575 -10.68 36.79 -34.78
N THR A 576 -9.68 37.27 -35.52
CA THR A 576 -9.65 38.66 -36.02
C THR A 576 -10.82 38.95 -36.94
N LEU A 577 -11.09 38.08 -37.93
CA LEU A 577 -12.21 38.22 -38.86
C LEU A 577 -13.56 38.20 -38.16
N PHE A 578 -13.72 37.32 -37.17
CA PHE A 578 -14.93 37.25 -36.35
C PHE A 578 -15.16 38.56 -35.59
N HIS A 579 -14.13 39.11 -34.94
CA HIS A 579 -14.24 40.37 -34.22
C HIS A 579 -14.52 41.55 -35.15
N LEU A 580 -13.92 41.59 -36.35
CA LEU A 580 -14.23 42.60 -37.37
C LEU A 580 -15.68 42.49 -37.85
N PHE A 581 -16.20 41.27 -38.02
CA PHE A 581 -17.60 41.05 -38.37
C PHE A 581 -18.55 41.48 -37.24
N LEU A 582 -18.21 41.18 -35.99
CA LEU A 582 -18.98 41.58 -34.81
C LEU A 582 -19.00 43.10 -34.65
N PHE A 583 -17.85 43.76 -34.83
CA PHE A 583 -17.75 45.22 -34.87
C PHE A 583 -18.60 45.80 -36.00
N LYS A 584 -18.56 45.21 -37.20
CA LYS A 584 -19.40 45.63 -38.33
C LYS A 584 -20.90 45.47 -38.03
N LEU A 585 -21.32 44.39 -37.36
CA LEU A 585 -22.71 44.22 -36.94
C LEU A 585 -23.14 45.27 -35.90
N ILE A 586 -22.34 45.49 -34.87
CA ILE A 586 -22.61 46.53 -33.86
C ILE A 586 -22.66 47.91 -34.52
N TYR A 587 -21.69 48.23 -35.37
CA TYR A 587 -21.64 49.50 -36.09
C TYR A 587 -22.87 49.69 -36.98
N ASN A 588 -23.30 48.65 -37.71
CA ASN A 588 -24.49 48.75 -38.54
C ASN A 588 -25.79 48.88 -37.73
N GLU A 589 -25.87 48.28 -36.55
CA GLU A 589 -27.06 48.36 -35.67
C GLU A 589 -27.17 49.73 -34.97
N TYR A 590 -26.04 50.30 -34.51
CA TYR A 590 -26.02 51.56 -33.73
C TYR A 590 -25.71 52.81 -34.56
N CYS A 591 -24.96 52.67 -35.67
CA CYS A 591 -24.48 53.78 -36.50
C CYS A 591 -24.84 53.62 -37.99
N GLY A 592 -25.53 52.55 -38.39
CA GLY A 592 -25.93 52.31 -39.78
C GLY A 592 -27.20 53.07 -40.20
N PRO A 593 -27.52 53.13 -41.51
CA PRO A 593 -28.59 53.96 -42.09
C PRO A 593 -30.04 53.60 -41.69
N GLY A 594 -30.23 52.74 -40.67
CA GLY A 594 -31.53 52.34 -40.12
C GLY A 594 -31.60 52.39 -38.58
N ALA A 595 -30.57 52.88 -37.90
CA ALA A 595 -30.54 52.99 -36.44
C ALA A 595 -31.61 53.99 -35.94
N LYS A 596 -32.63 53.50 -35.23
CA LYS A 596 -33.69 54.33 -34.63
C LYS A 596 -33.06 55.28 -33.59
N PRO A 597 -33.36 56.59 -33.63
CA PRO A 597 -32.84 57.56 -32.66
C PRO A 597 -33.56 57.37 -31.32
N LEU A 598 -33.11 56.41 -30.50
CA LEU A 598 -33.71 56.13 -29.19
C LEU A 598 -33.13 56.96 -28.04
N PHE A 599 -32.16 57.84 -28.30
CA PHE A 599 -31.68 58.81 -27.31
C PHE A 599 -31.53 60.21 -27.92
N ARG A 600 -32.65 60.92 -28.05
CA ARG A 600 -32.66 62.39 -28.01
C ARG A 600 -33.68 62.83 -26.97
N SER A 601 -33.26 62.81 -25.70
CA SER A 601 -33.98 63.52 -24.65
C SER A 601 -33.82 65.03 -24.88
N LYS A 602 -34.98 65.70 -24.91
CA LYS A 602 -35.26 67.14 -24.91
C LYS A 602 -34.16 68.06 -24.35
N VAL A 603 -33.96 69.17 -25.07
CA VAL A 603 -34.26 70.50 -24.52
C VAL A 603 -35.56 70.96 -25.17
#